data_AF-A0A359EVP5-F1
#
_entry.id   AF-A0A359EVP5-F1
#
_cell.length_a   1.000
_cell.length_b   1.000
_cell.length_c   1.000
_cell.angle_alpha   90.00
_cell.angle_beta   90.00
_cell.angle_gamma   90.00
#
_symmetry.space_group_name_H-M   'P 1'
#
loop_
_entity.id
_entity.type
_entity.pdbx_description
1 polymer ?
#
loop_
_entity_poly.entity_id
_entity_poly.type
_entity_poly.pdbx_seq_one_letter_code
_entity_poly.pdbx_strand_id
1 'polypeptide(L)'
;MSSSHEKLQEDRRRRRLNNIIWLLGLLVFAVAIVAGWRHIHRPDFAFGDIVIHGSKQFTPGKILEMAGSGKPVNLFRVSKSKIVAALQGDVRVESAEAHYDFPSVLNVYIKERKPALYVVTDYGNYAKLDRTALVMDMTDGIRDASVPRLAGVACGNAFIGDTLENDTIREVLKFLEKLQPDAKEQIADLSVDAEKKLILHMRYGFPVILGPVNELAGKAELFMTVFNEMKGKKVQIDYMDLQYSKPFVRLRNQEQ
;
A
#
# COMPACT_ATOMS: atom_id res chain seq x y z
N MET A 1 78.47 -11.95 41.92
CA MET A 1 77.87 -11.08 40.89
C MET A 1 77.00 -11.84 39.85
N SER A 2 76.57 -13.09 40.09
CA SER A 2 75.71 -13.86 39.15
C SER A 2 74.20 -13.67 39.34
N SER A 3 73.76 -13.22 40.52
CA SER A 3 72.34 -13.23 40.91
C SER A 3 71.44 -12.24 40.14
N SER A 4 71.99 -11.11 39.64
CA SER A 4 71.18 -10.09 38.97
C SER A 4 70.85 -10.43 37.52
N HIS A 5 71.74 -11.14 36.81
CA HIS A 5 71.52 -11.54 35.42
C HIS A 5 70.55 -12.73 35.29
N GLU A 6 70.58 -13.67 36.24
CA GLU A 6 69.61 -14.78 36.29
C GLU A 6 68.19 -14.28 36.60
N LYS A 7 68.04 -13.37 37.57
CA LYS A 7 66.74 -12.74 37.89
C LYS A 7 66.15 -11.97 36.69
N LEU A 8 66.99 -11.23 35.96
CA LEU A 8 66.57 -10.52 34.74
C LEU A 8 66.14 -11.47 33.61
N GLN A 9 66.74 -12.66 33.51
CA GLN A 9 66.35 -13.67 32.51
C GLN A 9 65.03 -14.37 32.91
N GLU A 10 64.84 -14.67 34.19
CA GLU A 10 63.57 -15.25 34.70
C GLU A 10 62.40 -14.28 34.54
N ASP A 11 62.59 -12.99 34.84
CA ASP A 11 61.56 -11.97 34.65
C ASP A 11 61.17 -11.80 33.18
N ARG A 12 62.14 -11.85 32.26
CA ARG A 12 61.88 -11.84 30.82
C ARG A 12 61.11 -13.09 30.37
N ARG A 13 61.40 -14.26 30.93
CA ARG A 13 60.70 -15.52 30.62
C ARG A 13 59.26 -15.52 31.16
N ARG A 14 59.05 -15.05 32.40
CA ARG A 14 57.71 -14.88 33.00
C ARG A 14 56.84 -13.88 32.23
N ARG A 15 57.41 -12.74 31.82
CA ARG A 15 56.69 -11.76 30.99
C ARG A 15 56.33 -12.32 29.61
N ARG A 16 57.23 -13.08 28.97
CA ARG A 16 56.94 -13.78 27.69
C ARG A 16 55.84 -14.83 27.85
N LEU A 17 55.87 -15.63 28.91
CA LEU A 17 54.83 -16.62 29.19
C LEU A 17 53.47 -15.97 29.47
N ASN A 18 53.43 -14.91 30.27
CA ASN A 18 52.19 -14.16 30.50
C ASN A 18 51.66 -13.54 29.20
N ASN A 19 52.52 -12.97 28.36
CA ASN A 19 52.11 -12.43 27.06
C ASN A 19 51.57 -13.53 26.14
N ILE A 20 52.18 -14.72 26.12
CA ILE A 20 51.68 -15.88 25.35
C ILE A 20 50.32 -16.33 25.87
N ILE A 21 50.12 -16.42 27.20
CA ILE A 21 48.83 -16.78 27.79
C ILE A 21 47.77 -15.73 27.45
N TRP A 22 48.09 -14.44 27.52
CA TRP A 22 47.20 -13.35 27.09
C TRP A 22 46.86 -13.43 25.60
N LEU A 23 47.83 -13.67 24.73
CA LEU A 23 47.62 -13.85 23.29
C LEU A 23 46.78 -15.09 22.98
N LEU A 24 46.99 -16.20 23.69
CA LEU A 24 46.16 -17.40 23.58
C LEU A 24 44.73 -17.12 24.07
N GLY A 25 44.58 -16.40 25.18
CA GLY A 25 43.26 -15.95 25.66
C GLY A 25 42.52 -15.09 24.65
N LEU A 26 43.23 -14.15 24.01
CA LEU A 26 42.68 -13.31 22.94
C LEU A 26 42.29 -14.14 21.71
N LEU A 27 43.13 -15.09 21.30
CA LEU A 27 42.85 -16.00 20.20
C LEU A 27 41.57 -16.82 20.47
N VAL A 28 41.47 -17.44 21.66
CA VAL A 28 40.29 -18.22 22.06
C VAL A 28 39.04 -17.34 22.09
N PHE A 29 39.15 -16.11 22.60
CA PHE A 29 38.06 -15.14 22.59
C PHE A 29 37.62 -14.77 21.17
N ALA A 30 38.56 -14.52 20.26
CA ALA A 30 38.25 -14.25 18.85
C ALA A 30 37.55 -15.43 18.17
N VAL A 31 38.02 -16.66 18.41
CA VAL A 31 37.38 -17.89 17.90
C VAL A 31 35.96 -18.03 18.45
N ALA A 32 35.74 -17.75 19.74
CA ALA A 32 34.42 -17.79 20.35
C ALA A 32 33.45 -16.76 19.73
N ILE A 33 33.92 -15.53 19.44
CA ILE A 33 33.12 -14.51 18.75
C ILE A 33 32.72 -15.00 17.35
N VAL A 34 33.67 -15.51 16.56
CA VAL A 34 33.38 -15.99 15.20
C VAL A 34 32.42 -17.19 15.23
N ALA A 35 32.61 -18.12 16.16
CA ALA A 35 31.72 -19.27 16.34
C ALA A 35 30.31 -18.83 16.76
N GLY A 36 30.19 -17.90 17.71
CA GLY A 36 28.92 -17.32 18.15
C GLY A 36 28.20 -16.58 17.03
N TRP A 37 28.91 -15.73 16.29
CA TRP A 37 28.38 -15.01 15.12
C TRP A 37 27.81 -15.97 14.08
N ARG A 38 28.57 -17.03 13.74
CA ARG A 38 28.13 -18.05 12.79
C ARG A 38 26.94 -18.87 13.30
N HIS A 39 26.86 -19.10 14.61
CA HIS A 39 25.76 -19.83 15.23
C HIS A 39 24.44 -19.04 15.14
N ILE A 40 24.48 -17.75 15.49
CA ILE A 40 23.30 -16.87 15.47
C ILE A 40 22.79 -16.64 14.04
N HIS A 41 23.67 -16.66 13.03
CA HIS A 41 23.30 -16.52 11.62
C HIS A 41 22.88 -17.82 10.93
N ARG A 42 22.59 -18.90 11.67
CA ARG A 42 22.03 -20.12 11.09
C ARG A 42 20.54 -19.96 10.75
N PRO A 43 20.02 -20.59 9.68
CA PRO A 43 18.59 -20.61 9.36
C PRO A 43 17.71 -21.14 10.49
N ASP A 44 18.18 -22.16 11.20
CA ASP A 44 17.39 -22.85 12.22
C ASP A 44 17.42 -22.14 13.58
N PHE A 45 18.18 -21.03 13.70
CA PHE A 45 18.27 -20.27 14.94
C PHE A 45 17.02 -19.42 15.14
N ALA A 46 16.20 -19.78 16.13
CA ALA A 46 14.98 -19.05 16.47
C ALA A 46 15.31 -17.84 17.38
N PHE A 47 15.10 -16.64 16.88
CA PHE A 47 15.26 -15.41 17.64
C PHE A 47 14.32 -14.31 17.17
N GLY A 48 13.50 -13.85 18.11
CA GLY A 48 12.57 -12.74 17.96
C GLY A 48 11.26 -13.11 17.27
N ASP A 49 10.37 -12.12 17.21
CA ASP A 49 9.01 -12.24 16.70
C ASP A 49 8.70 -11.15 15.67
N ILE A 50 7.75 -11.43 14.78
CA ILE A 50 7.21 -10.47 13.82
C ILE A 50 5.73 -10.26 14.13
N VAL A 51 5.37 -9.01 14.46
CA VAL A 51 3.99 -8.61 14.74
C VAL A 51 3.48 -7.78 13.58
N ILE A 52 2.32 -8.16 13.04
CA ILE A 52 1.72 -7.51 11.87
C ILE A 52 0.53 -6.68 12.33
N HIS A 53 0.49 -5.43 11.87
CA HIS A 53 -0.58 -4.48 12.13
C HIS A 53 -1.23 -4.05 10.81
N GLY A 54 -2.53 -3.76 10.83
CA GLY A 54 -3.25 -3.14 9.71
C GLY A 54 -3.68 -4.09 8.59
N SER A 55 -3.34 -5.38 8.64
CA SER A 55 -3.85 -6.40 7.71
C SER A 55 -4.15 -7.73 8.40
N LYS A 56 -5.20 -8.41 7.94
CA LYS A 56 -5.52 -9.81 8.30
C LYS A 56 -5.14 -10.80 7.20
N GLN A 57 -4.81 -10.32 6.00
CA GLN A 57 -4.48 -11.17 4.85
C GLN A 57 -3.01 -11.63 4.89
N PHE A 58 -2.13 -10.83 5.48
CA PHE A 58 -0.71 -11.16 5.60
C PHE A 58 -0.42 -11.84 6.94
N THR A 59 0.26 -13.00 6.88
CA THR A 59 0.72 -13.73 8.07
C THR A 59 2.24 -13.63 8.21
N PRO A 60 2.81 -13.78 9.43
CA PRO A 60 4.25 -13.67 9.62
C PRO A 60 5.04 -14.66 8.76
N GLY A 61 4.53 -15.89 8.62
CA GLY A 61 5.13 -16.90 7.74
C GLY A 61 5.17 -16.46 6.28
N LYS A 62 4.08 -15.89 5.78
CA LYS A 62 4.02 -15.43 4.38
C LYS A 62 4.96 -14.26 4.12
N ILE A 63 5.05 -13.31 5.05
CA ILE A 63 5.97 -12.17 4.94
C ILE A 63 7.43 -12.64 4.95
N LEU A 64 7.77 -13.61 5.79
CA LEU A 64 9.11 -14.21 5.79
C LEU A 64 9.43 -14.83 4.43
N GLU A 65 8.52 -15.64 3.88
CA GLU A 65 8.71 -16.25 2.55
C GLU A 65 8.92 -15.20 1.47
N MET A 66 8.10 -14.15 1.46
CA MET A 66 8.21 -13.02 0.52
C MET A 66 9.57 -12.30 0.64
N ALA A 67 10.13 -12.22 1.84
CA ALA A 67 11.45 -11.63 2.09
C ALA A 67 12.62 -12.61 1.86
N GLY A 68 12.36 -13.84 1.43
CA GLY A 68 13.36 -14.88 1.23
C GLY A 68 13.89 -15.52 2.51
N SER A 69 13.08 -15.54 3.57
CA SER A 69 13.37 -16.18 4.85
C SER A 69 12.37 -17.31 5.13
N GLY A 70 12.80 -18.32 5.89
CA GLY A 70 11.94 -19.39 6.38
C GLY A 70 11.53 -19.18 7.83
N LYS A 71 10.73 -20.12 8.34
CA LYS A 71 10.58 -20.36 9.79
C LYS A 71 11.73 -21.25 10.28
N PRO A 72 12.16 -21.14 11.55
CA PRO A 72 11.72 -20.17 12.56
C PRO A 72 12.19 -18.74 12.27
N VAL A 73 11.60 -17.74 12.93
CA VAL A 73 12.01 -16.33 12.78
C VAL A 73 13.45 -16.20 13.29
N ASN A 74 14.31 -15.57 12.49
CA ASN A 74 15.65 -15.16 12.90
C ASN A 74 15.87 -13.68 12.57
N LEU A 75 15.62 -12.78 13.53
CA LEU A 75 15.75 -11.33 13.32
C LEU A 75 17.19 -10.87 13.00
N PHE A 76 18.21 -11.70 13.24
CA PHE A 76 19.59 -11.40 12.80
C PHE A 76 19.80 -11.60 11.30
N ARG A 77 18.97 -12.44 10.65
CA ARG A 77 19.02 -12.69 9.21
C ARG A 77 17.95 -11.94 8.43
N VAL A 78 16.80 -11.73 9.05
CA VAL A 78 15.65 -11.07 8.44
C VAL A 78 15.95 -9.58 8.29
N SER A 79 15.99 -9.13 7.04
CA SER A 79 16.18 -7.72 6.73
C SER A 79 14.81 -7.02 6.68
N LYS A 80 14.65 -6.00 7.52
CA LYS A 80 13.52 -5.06 7.48
C LYS A 80 13.28 -4.51 6.07
N SER A 81 14.33 -4.08 5.37
CA SER A 81 14.19 -3.48 4.03
C SER A 81 13.73 -4.48 2.99
N LYS A 82 14.15 -5.75 3.08
CA LYS A 82 13.63 -6.81 2.20
C LYS A 82 12.15 -7.09 2.44
N ILE A 83 11.72 -7.11 3.71
CA ILE A 83 10.30 -7.24 4.04
C ILE A 83 9.50 -6.09 3.43
N VAL A 84 9.93 -4.85 3.67
CA VAL A 84 9.24 -3.67 3.16
C VAL A 84 9.19 -3.67 1.63
N ALA A 85 10.31 -3.97 0.96
CA ALA A 85 10.37 -4.03 -0.50
C ALA A 85 9.47 -5.13 -1.07
N ALA A 86 9.45 -6.31 -0.44
CA ALA A 86 8.59 -7.42 -0.89
C ALA A 86 7.10 -7.10 -0.70
N LEU A 87 6.74 -6.43 0.40
CA LEU A 87 5.37 -5.97 0.63
C LEU A 87 4.97 -4.86 -0.34
N GLN A 88 5.84 -3.89 -0.59
CA GLN A 88 5.59 -2.81 -1.56
C GLN A 88 5.44 -3.31 -3.00
N GLY A 89 6.04 -4.45 -3.33
CA GLY A 89 5.84 -5.11 -4.63
C GLY A 89 4.50 -5.84 -4.78
N ASP A 90 3.75 -6.05 -3.70
CA ASP A 90 2.43 -6.67 -3.75
C ASP A 90 1.35 -5.61 -4.07
N VAL A 91 0.57 -5.83 -5.13
CA VAL A 91 -0.46 -4.89 -5.59
C VAL A 91 -1.56 -4.61 -4.55
N ARG A 92 -1.72 -5.49 -3.56
CA ARG A 92 -2.71 -5.33 -2.48
C ARG A 92 -2.23 -4.40 -1.37
N VAL A 93 -0.95 -4.06 -1.33
CA VAL A 93 -0.35 -3.20 -0.31
C VAL A 93 -0.25 -1.78 -0.84
N GLU A 94 -0.82 -0.83 -0.11
CA GLU A 94 -0.70 0.60 -0.43
C GLU A 94 0.63 1.14 0.09
N SER A 95 0.96 0.83 1.34
CA SER A 95 2.21 1.18 1.99
C SER A 95 2.53 0.15 3.07
N ALA A 96 3.83 -0.04 3.31
CA ALA A 96 4.33 -0.90 4.36
C ALA A 96 5.49 -0.21 5.07
N GLU A 97 5.45 -0.25 6.39
CA GLU A 97 6.50 0.25 7.26
C GLU A 97 6.86 -0.85 8.25
N ALA A 98 8.09 -0.83 8.73
CA ALA A 98 8.53 -1.81 9.71
C ALA A 98 9.51 -1.18 10.69
N HIS A 99 9.45 -1.53 11.97
CA HIS A 99 10.30 -0.94 13.00
C HIS A 99 10.69 -2.03 14.00
N TYR A 100 11.96 -2.00 14.41
CA TYR A 100 12.41 -2.86 15.50
C TYR A 100 11.95 -2.24 16.82
N ASP A 101 11.25 -3.05 17.60
CA ASP A 101 11.02 -2.81 19.02
C ASP A 101 12.00 -3.70 19.79
N PHE A 102 13.05 -3.05 20.28
CA PHE A 102 14.21 -3.71 20.86
C PHE A 102 13.80 -4.46 22.15
N PRO A 103 14.32 -5.68 22.40
CA PRO A 103 15.41 -6.34 21.67
C PRO A 103 14.98 -7.35 20.60
N SER A 104 13.71 -7.75 20.54
CA SER A 104 13.35 -9.01 19.89
C SER A 104 12.07 -8.97 19.07
N VAL A 105 11.51 -7.80 18.77
CA VAL A 105 10.26 -7.70 18.00
C VAL A 105 10.46 -6.82 16.78
N LEU A 106 9.98 -7.30 15.62
CA LEU A 106 9.85 -6.51 14.41
C LEU A 106 8.36 -6.23 14.18
N ASN A 107 7.94 -4.99 14.43
CA ASN A 107 6.60 -4.53 14.11
C ASN A 107 6.52 -4.18 12.63
N VAL A 108 5.54 -4.73 11.91
CA VAL A 108 5.28 -4.46 10.49
C VAL A 108 3.88 -3.88 10.37
N TYR A 109 3.80 -2.62 9.93
CA TYR A 109 2.56 -1.90 9.70
C TYR A 109 2.24 -1.95 8.21
N ILE A 110 1.09 -2.55 7.87
CA ILE A 110 0.63 -2.70 6.49
C ILE A 110 -0.64 -1.89 6.32
N LYS A 111 -0.64 -1.01 5.33
CA LYS A 111 -1.86 -0.36 4.87
C LYS A 111 -2.36 -1.07 3.61
N GLU A 112 -3.50 -1.75 3.73
CA GLU A 112 -4.12 -2.42 2.58
C GLU A 112 -4.64 -1.40 1.56
N ARG A 113 -4.38 -1.68 0.29
CA ARG A 113 -4.87 -0.90 -0.85
C ARG A 113 -6.35 -1.17 -1.04
N LYS A 114 -7.12 -0.10 -1.23
CA LYS A 114 -8.57 -0.18 -1.45
C LYS A 114 -8.90 0.12 -2.91
N PRO A 115 -9.83 -0.62 -3.51
CA PRO A 115 -10.31 -0.28 -4.84
C PRO A 115 -11.05 1.06 -4.80
N ALA A 116 -11.01 1.77 -5.92
CA ALA A 116 -11.66 3.05 -6.11
C ALA A 116 -12.52 3.09 -7.38
N LEU A 117 -12.15 2.34 -8.43
CA LEU A 117 -12.81 2.46 -9.74
C LEU A 117 -12.62 1.19 -10.58
N TYR A 118 -13.64 0.84 -11.36
CA TYR A 118 -13.52 -0.12 -12.47
C TYR A 118 -13.42 0.60 -13.81
N VAL A 119 -12.51 0.15 -14.69
CA VAL A 119 -12.41 0.64 -16.08
C VAL A 119 -12.43 -0.54 -17.05
N VAL A 120 -13.02 -0.33 -18.23
CA VAL A 120 -13.03 -1.34 -19.31
C VAL A 120 -11.72 -1.26 -20.07
N THR A 121 -11.03 -2.39 -20.24
CA THR A 121 -9.85 -2.48 -21.10
C THR A 121 -10.24 -2.72 -22.55
N ASP A 122 -9.28 -2.56 -23.45
CA ASP A 122 -9.48 -2.82 -24.87
C ASP A 122 -9.77 -4.30 -25.17
N TYR A 123 -9.47 -5.22 -24.23
CA TYR A 123 -9.80 -6.64 -24.33
C TYR A 123 -11.22 -6.99 -23.86
N GLY A 124 -11.98 -6.01 -23.36
CA GLY A 124 -13.35 -6.18 -22.89
C GLY A 124 -13.48 -6.71 -21.45
N ASN A 125 -12.36 -6.98 -20.77
CA ASN A 125 -12.36 -7.24 -19.32
C ASN A 125 -12.29 -5.92 -18.52
N TYR A 126 -12.43 -6.01 -17.20
CA TYR A 126 -12.46 -4.88 -16.28
C TYR A 126 -11.19 -4.85 -15.44
N ALA A 127 -10.50 -3.71 -15.45
CA ALA A 127 -9.39 -3.42 -14.54
C ALA A 127 -9.93 -2.77 -13.26
N LYS A 128 -9.59 -3.34 -12.10
CA LYS A 128 -9.91 -2.80 -10.79
C LYS A 128 -8.77 -1.88 -10.35
N LEU A 129 -9.05 -0.59 -10.26
CA LEU A 129 -8.06 0.43 -9.94
C LEU A 129 -8.17 0.88 -8.49
N ASP A 130 -7.03 1.27 -7.93
CA ASP A 130 -6.98 2.03 -6.69
C ASP A 130 -7.00 3.55 -6.96
N ARG A 131 -6.93 4.35 -5.89
CA ARG A 131 -6.90 5.83 -5.98
C ARG A 131 -5.71 6.39 -6.77
N THR A 132 -4.61 5.65 -6.87
CA THR A 132 -3.40 6.05 -7.63
C THR A 132 -3.42 5.59 -9.08
N ALA A 133 -4.53 5.00 -9.54
CA ALA A 133 -4.68 4.37 -10.84
C ALA A 133 -3.83 3.10 -11.04
N LEU A 134 -3.41 2.45 -9.95
CA LEU A 134 -2.74 1.15 -10.00
C LEU A 134 -3.77 0.05 -10.22
N VAL A 135 -3.51 -0.85 -11.17
CA VAL A 135 -4.34 -2.01 -11.48
C VAL A 135 -4.11 -3.08 -10.42
N MET A 136 -5.10 -3.24 -9.55
CA MET A 136 -5.08 -4.21 -8.46
C MET A 136 -5.46 -5.61 -8.91
N ASP A 137 -6.40 -5.71 -9.86
CA ASP A 137 -6.98 -6.96 -10.32
C ASP A 137 -7.60 -6.79 -11.72
N MET A 138 -7.80 -7.90 -12.43
CA MET A 138 -8.50 -7.95 -13.71
C MET A 138 -9.61 -9.00 -13.68
N THR A 139 -10.83 -8.61 -14.06
CA THR A 139 -12.00 -9.49 -14.01
C THR A 139 -12.81 -9.44 -15.30
N ASP A 140 -13.37 -10.57 -15.72
CA ASP A 140 -14.25 -10.63 -16.92
C ASP A 140 -15.62 -9.96 -16.69
N GLY A 141 -15.92 -9.59 -15.44
CA GLY A 141 -17.13 -8.90 -15.04
C GLY A 141 -17.01 -8.32 -13.64
N ILE A 142 -17.89 -7.36 -13.33
CA ILE A 142 -17.95 -6.72 -12.02
C ILE A 142 -18.84 -7.58 -11.11
N ARG A 143 -18.20 -8.36 -10.24
CA ARG A 143 -18.90 -9.26 -9.29
C ARG A 143 -19.28 -8.54 -7.99
N ASP A 144 -18.43 -7.62 -7.54
CA ASP A 144 -18.68 -6.78 -6.38
C ASP A 144 -18.91 -5.33 -6.85
N ALA A 145 -20.16 -4.86 -6.74
CA ALA A 145 -20.52 -3.46 -7.02
C ALA A 145 -20.07 -2.50 -5.89
N SER A 146 -18.90 -2.78 -5.31
CA SER A 146 -18.31 -2.08 -4.17
C SER A 146 -17.76 -0.70 -4.55
N VAL A 147 -17.40 -0.51 -5.82
CA VAL A 147 -16.92 0.75 -6.40
C VAL A 147 -17.57 0.96 -7.77
N PRO A 148 -17.73 2.23 -8.21
CA PRO A 148 -18.35 2.52 -9.49
C PRO A 148 -17.45 2.09 -10.66
N ARG A 149 -18.10 1.91 -11.81
CA ARG A 149 -17.42 1.74 -13.10
C ARG A 149 -17.29 3.09 -13.79
N LEU A 150 -16.28 3.25 -14.64
CA LEU A 150 -16.14 4.35 -15.59
C LEU A 150 -16.24 3.82 -17.03
N ALA A 151 -17.26 4.31 -17.75
CA ALA A 151 -17.49 4.06 -19.17
C ALA A 151 -17.08 5.26 -20.04
N GLY A 152 -16.90 5.02 -21.35
CA GLY A 152 -16.57 6.07 -22.31
C GLY A 152 -15.08 6.46 -22.36
N VAL A 153 -14.23 5.74 -21.64
CA VAL A 153 -12.77 5.94 -21.63
C VAL A 153 -12.09 4.62 -21.96
N ALA A 154 -11.29 4.60 -23.02
CA ALA A 154 -10.42 3.47 -23.34
C ALA A 154 -9.16 3.55 -22.47
N CYS A 155 -8.85 2.49 -21.72
CA CYS A 155 -7.66 2.43 -20.88
C CYS A 155 -6.47 1.72 -21.55
N GLY A 156 -6.63 1.23 -22.78
CA GLY A 156 -5.57 0.55 -23.49
C GLY A 156 -5.33 -0.87 -22.97
N ASN A 157 -4.10 -1.33 -23.17
CA ASN A 157 -3.61 -2.59 -22.61
C ASN A 157 -3.13 -2.36 -21.18
N ALA A 158 -3.88 -2.86 -20.21
CA ALA A 158 -3.56 -2.77 -18.79
C ALA A 158 -3.30 -4.16 -18.20
N PHE A 159 -2.26 -4.31 -17.40
CA PHE A 159 -1.95 -5.52 -16.64
C PHE A 159 -1.96 -5.26 -15.13
N ILE A 160 -2.12 -6.32 -14.34
CA ILE A 160 -2.05 -6.24 -12.88
C ILE A 160 -0.66 -5.71 -12.48
N GLY A 161 -0.64 -4.66 -11.65
CA GLY A 161 0.57 -3.97 -11.21
C GLY A 161 0.92 -2.72 -12.02
N ASP A 162 0.30 -2.54 -13.20
CA ASP A 162 0.51 -1.31 -13.98
C ASP A 162 -0.15 -0.12 -13.31
N THR A 163 0.43 1.07 -13.50
CA THR A 163 -0.19 2.33 -13.11
C THR A 163 -0.64 3.06 -14.37
N LEU A 164 -1.95 3.25 -14.51
CA LEU A 164 -2.50 3.86 -15.73
C LEU A 164 -2.15 5.35 -15.82
N GLU A 165 -1.64 5.78 -16.96
CA GLU A 165 -1.24 7.18 -17.21
C GLU A 165 -2.34 8.04 -17.83
N ASN A 166 -3.54 7.49 -18.04
CA ASN A 166 -4.65 8.22 -18.64
C ASN A 166 -5.14 9.37 -17.74
N ASP A 167 -4.98 10.61 -18.20
CA ASP A 167 -5.36 11.83 -17.46
C ASP A 167 -6.83 11.85 -17.05
N THR A 168 -7.74 11.39 -17.93
CA THR A 168 -9.18 11.34 -17.64
C THR A 168 -9.45 10.44 -16.43
N ILE A 169 -8.84 9.25 -16.39
CA ILE A 169 -8.98 8.31 -15.26
C ILE A 169 -8.44 8.94 -13.98
N ARG A 170 -7.27 9.61 -14.05
CA ARG A 170 -6.63 10.24 -12.89
C ARG A 170 -7.45 11.40 -12.33
N GLU A 171 -8.03 12.25 -13.19
CA GLU A 171 -8.91 13.34 -12.75
C GLU A 171 -10.21 12.82 -12.14
N VAL A 172 -10.80 11.76 -12.69
CA VAL A 172 -11.97 11.09 -12.10
C VAL A 172 -11.62 10.51 -10.72
N LEU A 173 -10.47 9.84 -10.57
CA LEU A 173 -10.02 9.30 -9.28
C LEU A 173 -9.78 10.40 -8.24
N LYS A 174 -9.14 11.52 -8.62
CA LYS A 174 -8.98 12.70 -7.75
C LYS A 174 -10.31 13.28 -7.31
N PHE A 175 -11.28 13.37 -8.22
CA PHE A 175 -12.64 13.80 -7.89
C PHE A 175 -13.28 12.86 -6.87
N LEU A 176 -13.24 11.55 -7.12
CA LEU A 176 -13.78 10.53 -6.21
C LEU A 176 -13.10 10.55 -4.85
N GLU A 177 -11.79 10.83 -4.77
CA GLU A 177 -11.06 10.89 -3.50
C GLU A 177 -11.62 11.98 -2.57
N LYS A 178 -12.00 13.15 -3.13
CA LYS A 178 -12.56 14.29 -2.39
C LYS A 178 -13.97 14.08 -1.85
N LEU A 179 -14.69 13.06 -2.31
CA LEU A 179 -16.08 12.82 -1.88
C LEU A 179 -16.15 12.18 -0.50
N GLN A 180 -17.24 12.44 0.22
CA GLN A 180 -17.55 11.76 1.47
C GLN A 180 -18.01 10.31 1.20
N PRO A 181 -17.81 9.36 2.15
CA PRO A 181 -18.14 7.95 1.93
C PRO A 181 -19.60 7.70 1.50
N ASP A 182 -20.55 8.41 2.12
CA ASP A 182 -21.96 8.31 1.81
C ASP A 182 -22.29 8.79 0.39
N ALA A 183 -21.63 9.84 -0.11
CA ALA A 183 -21.75 10.28 -1.49
C ALA A 183 -21.19 9.24 -2.47
N LYS A 184 -20.03 8.64 -2.17
CA LYS A 184 -19.44 7.58 -3.02
C LYS A 184 -20.35 6.37 -3.12
N GLU A 185 -20.99 5.97 -2.02
CA GLU A 185 -21.93 4.86 -1.98
C GLU A 185 -23.16 5.09 -2.87
N GLN A 186 -23.58 6.35 -3.07
CA GLN A 186 -24.70 6.69 -3.94
C GLN A 186 -24.33 6.74 -5.42
N ILE A 187 -23.06 6.71 -5.80
CA ILE A 187 -22.63 6.64 -7.20
C ILE A 187 -22.72 5.17 -7.65
N ALA A 188 -23.54 4.89 -8.66
CA ALA A 188 -23.69 3.57 -9.24
C ALA A 188 -22.68 3.33 -10.38
N ASP A 189 -22.57 4.30 -11.29
CA ASP A 189 -21.74 4.23 -12.50
C ASP A 189 -21.29 5.64 -12.89
N LEU A 190 -20.25 5.74 -13.71
CA LEU A 190 -19.67 6.96 -14.22
C LEU A 190 -19.54 6.82 -15.73
N SER A 191 -19.80 7.88 -16.48
CA SER A 191 -19.56 7.88 -17.92
C SER A 191 -18.95 9.19 -18.37
N VAL A 192 -18.02 9.10 -19.32
CA VAL A 192 -17.52 10.25 -20.08
C VAL A 192 -18.19 10.25 -21.45
N ASP A 193 -18.80 11.38 -21.81
CA ASP A 193 -19.44 11.55 -23.11
C ASP A 193 -18.44 11.97 -24.21
N ALA A 194 -18.94 12.16 -25.44
CA ALA A 194 -18.13 12.58 -26.58
C ALA A 194 -17.50 13.98 -26.41
N GLU A 195 -18.08 14.83 -25.55
CA GLU A 195 -17.58 16.17 -25.23
C GLU A 195 -16.62 16.15 -24.02
N LYS A 196 -16.21 14.96 -23.57
CA LYS A 196 -15.35 14.73 -22.40
C LYS A 196 -15.97 15.25 -21.09
N LYS A 197 -17.29 15.25 -20.97
CA LYS A 197 -17.99 15.61 -19.74
C LYS A 197 -18.18 14.37 -18.88
N LEU A 198 -17.91 14.52 -17.59
CA LEU A 198 -18.18 13.47 -16.60
C LEU A 198 -19.65 13.53 -16.17
N ILE A 199 -20.31 12.38 -16.25
CA ILE A 199 -21.68 12.18 -15.79
C ILE A 199 -21.66 11.11 -14.70
N LEU A 200 -22.24 11.44 -13.54
CA LEU A 200 -22.45 10.51 -12.45
C LEU A 200 -23.84 9.90 -12.56
N HIS A 201 -23.93 8.57 -12.58
CA HIS A 201 -25.21 7.85 -12.51
C HIS A 201 -25.46 7.47 -11.06
N MET A 202 -26.44 8.12 -10.44
CA MET A 202 -26.73 7.94 -9.02
C MET A 202 -27.69 6.77 -8.79
N ARG A 203 -27.50 6.02 -7.70
CA ARG A 203 -28.37 4.88 -7.32
C ARG A 203 -29.83 5.27 -7.10
N TYR A 204 -30.07 6.50 -6.64
CA TYR A 204 -31.42 7.03 -6.42
C TYR A 204 -32.09 7.58 -7.69
N GLY A 205 -31.46 7.46 -8.87
CA GLY A 205 -32.17 7.40 -10.14
C GLY A 205 -32.08 8.58 -11.10
N PHE A 206 -31.33 9.65 -10.80
CA PHE A 206 -31.08 10.73 -11.76
C PHE A 206 -29.59 10.96 -12.01
N PRO A 207 -29.18 11.25 -13.26
CA PRO A 207 -27.80 11.56 -13.58
C PRO A 207 -27.42 12.97 -13.13
N VAL A 208 -26.15 13.13 -12.73
CA VAL A 208 -25.54 14.42 -12.40
C VAL A 208 -24.42 14.71 -13.38
N ILE A 209 -24.57 15.76 -14.18
CA ILE A 209 -23.58 16.19 -15.16
C ILE A 209 -22.63 17.17 -14.48
N LEU A 210 -21.35 16.82 -14.36
CA LEU A 210 -20.35 17.69 -13.72
C LEU A 210 -19.67 18.63 -14.71
N GLY A 211 -19.64 18.25 -15.99
CA GLY A 211 -18.95 18.97 -17.06
C GLY A 211 -17.58 18.41 -17.38
N PRO A 212 -16.74 19.18 -18.10
CA PRO A 212 -15.47 18.72 -18.63
C PRO A 212 -14.53 18.12 -17.57
N VAL A 213 -13.90 16.99 -17.88
CA VAL A 213 -13.06 16.24 -16.92
C VAL A 213 -11.86 17.06 -16.42
N ASN A 214 -11.31 17.96 -17.23
CA ASN A 214 -10.21 18.85 -16.86
C ASN A 214 -10.61 19.97 -15.87
N GLU A 215 -11.90 20.15 -15.58
CA GLU A 215 -12.42 21.17 -14.66
C GLU A 215 -12.98 20.57 -13.35
N LEU A 216 -12.79 19.26 -13.12
CA LEU A 216 -13.38 18.55 -11.97
C LEU A 216 -12.87 19.00 -10.60
N ALA A 217 -11.67 19.60 -10.55
CA ALA A 217 -11.03 19.97 -9.29
C ALA A 217 -11.92 20.84 -8.38
N GLY A 218 -12.68 21.77 -8.95
CA GLY A 218 -13.64 22.64 -8.24
C GLY A 218 -15.07 22.10 -8.19
N LYS A 219 -15.38 21.03 -8.93
CA LYS A 219 -16.73 20.44 -8.98
C LYS A 219 -17.02 19.51 -7.81
N ALA A 220 -15.99 18.93 -7.18
CA ALA A 220 -16.17 18.07 -6.01
C ALA A 220 -16.86 18.79 -4.84
N GLU A 221 -16.42 20.01 -4.52
CA GLU A 221 -17.01 20.80 -3.43
C GLU A 221 -18.46 21.19 -3.75
N LEU A 222 -18.70 21.70 -4.97
CA LEU A 222 -20.04 22.03 -5.44
C LEU A 222 -20.98 20.82 -5.39
N PHE A 223 -20.52 19.67 -5.90
CA PHE A 223 -21.27 18.42 -5.86
C PHE A 223 -21.60 18.02 -4.44
N MET A 224 -20.64 18.09 -3.50
CA MET A 224 -20.89 17.75 -2.10
C MET A 224 -21.89 18.69 -1.42
N THR A 225 -21.83 19.99 -1.70
CA THR A 225 -22.81 20.96 -1.20
C THR A 225 -24.21 20.58 -1.66
N VAL A 226 -24.38 20.34 -2.96
CA VAL A 226 -25.69 19.98 -3.53
C VAL A 226 -26.15 18.61 -3.04
N PHE A 227 -25.26 17.62 -2.98
CA PHE A 227 -25.56 16.29 -2.47
C PHE A 227 -26.09 16.35 -1.03
N ASN A 228 -25.41 17.08 -0.15
CA ASN A 228 -25.82 17.25 1.24
C ASN A 228 -27.15 18.00 1.39
N GLU A 229 -27.39 19.01 0.54
CA GLU A 229 -28.65 19.75 0.55
C GLU A 229 -29.83 18.91 0.05
N MET A 230 -29.58 18.01 -0.91
CA MET A 230 -30.60 17.12 -1.47
C MET A 230 -30.84 15.88 -0.62
N LYS A 231 -29.89 15.50 0.24
CA LYS A 231 -29.98 14.35 1.13
C LYS A 231 -31.24 14.44 2.00
N GLY A 232 -32.10 13.44 1.90
CA GLY A 232 -33.35 13.36 2.67
C GLY A 232 -34.53 14.17 2.09
N LYS A 233 -34.33 14.95 1.03
CA LYS A 233 -35.42 15.63 0.32
C LYS A 233 -36.06 14.67 -0.70
N LYS A 234 -37.39 14.53 -0.67
CA LYS A 234 -38.15 13.77 -1.68
C LYS A 234 -38.47 14.69 -2.86
N VAL A 235 -37.58 14.76 -3.83
CA VAL A 235 -37.77 15.57 -5.04
C VAL A 235 -37.69 14.65 -6.27
N GLN A 236 -38.66 14.75 -7.16
CA GLN A 236 -38.65 14.01 -8.44
C GLN A 236 -37.82 14.80 -9.47
N ILE A 237 -36.56 14.40 -9.63
CA ILE A 237 -35.59 15.06 -10.51
C ILE A 237 -35.36 14.19 -11.74
N ASP A 238 -35.31 14.83 -12.91
CA ASP A 238 -34.92 14.19 -14.17
C ASP A 238 -33.40 14.14 -14.32
N TYR A 239 -32.73 15.28 -14.18
CA TYR A 239 -31.26 15.38 -14.14
C TYR A 239 -30.82 16.63 -13.38
N MET A 240 -29.56 16.62 -12.98
CA MET A 240 -28.88 17.75 -12.38
C MET A 240 -27.66 18.14 -13.21
N ASP A 241 -27.56 19.41 -13.57
CA ASP A 241 -26.45 19.95 -14.32
C ASP A 241 -25.64 20.90 -13.44
N LEU A 242 -24.40 20.49 -13.18
CA LEU A 242 -23.40 21.22 -12.40
C LEU A 242 -22.26 21.73 -13.28
N GLN A 243 -22.42 21.76 -14.61
CA GLN A 243 -21.42 22.32 -15.55
C GLN A 243 -21.07 23.77 -15.22
N TYR A 244 -22.04 24.55 -14.76
CA TYR A 244 -21.86 25.96 -14.40
C TYR A 244 -21.75 26.14 -12.89
N SER A 245 -21.31 27.31 -12.44
CA SER A 245 -21.23 27.65 -11.00
C SER A 245 -22.60 27.71 -10.31
N LYS A 246 -23.66 27.97 -11.09
CA LYS A 246 -25.06 27.89 -10.63
C LYS A 246 -25.66 26.54 -11.07
N PRO A 247 -26.02 25.64 -10.13
CA PRO A 247 -26.67 24.38 -10.43
C PRO A 247 -28.00 24.57 -11.17
N PHE A 248 -28.25 23.75 -12.18
CA PHE A 248 -29.55 23.64 -12.82
C PHE A 248 -30.17 22.27 -12.51
N VAL A 249 -31.42 22.26 -12.03
CA VAL A 249 -32.15 21.03 -11.69
C VAL A 249 -33.41 20.98 -12.54
N ARG A 250 -33.52 19.96 -13.38
CA ARG A 250 -34.77 19.70 -14.13
C ARG A 250 -35.64 18.75 -13.32
N LEU A 251 -36.87 19.16 -13.05
CA LEU A 251 -37.87 18.31 -12.38
C LEU A 251 -38.59 17.45 -13.40
N ARG A 252 -38.96 16.24 -12.98
CA ARG A 252 -39.77 15.33 -13.79
C ARG A 252 -41.18 15.88 -13.92
N ASN A 253 -41.62 16.12 -15.15
CA ASN A 253 -43.03 16.46 -15.39
C ASN A 253 -43.88 15.23 -15.05
N GLN A 254 -44.90 15.40 -14.20
CA GLN A 254 -45.92 14.38 -14.05
C GLN A 254 -46.80 14.42 -15.30
N GLU A 255 -46.67 13.43 -16.17
CA GLU A 255 -47.66 13.18 -17.21
C GLU A 255 -49.00 12.88 -16.49
N GLN A 256 -50.00 13.72 -16.76
CA GLN A 256 -51.38 13.57 -16.29
C GLN A 256 -52.07 12.42 -17.02
#